data_AF-A0A9W4RC52-F1
#
_entry.id   AF-A0A9W4RC52-F1
#
_cell.length_a   1.000
_cell.length_b   1.000
_cell.length_c   1.000
_cell.angle_alpha   90.00
_cell.angle_beta   90.00
_cell.angle_gamma   90.00
#
_symmetry.space_group_name_H-M   'P 1'
#
loop_
_entity.id
_entity.type
_entity.pdbx_description
1 polymer ?
#
loop_
_entity_poly.entity_id
_entity_poly.type
_entity_poly.pdbx_seq_one_letter_code
_entity_poly.pdbx_strand_id
1 'polypeptide(L)'
;MISYLQAARELDLRWSFSLQFLPPTPTLYSNSEYAEARGIARAEVDLFMRYAKEIAAGNELHLNLLVDLYDLTLVHGLSWNDGSGHAASDRPRAG
;
A
#
# COMPACT_ATOMS: atom_id res chain seq x y z
N MET A 1 -8.51 16.93 -4.31
CA MET A 1 -9.13 15.71 -4.82
C MET A 1 -8.12 15.01 -5.72
N ILE A 2 -7.75 13.78 -5.38
CA ILE A 2 -6.75 12.98 -6.10
C ILE A 2 -7.40 11.78 -6.80
N SER A 3 -6.70 11.16 -7.74
CA SER A 3 -7.17 9.92 -8.39
C SER A 3 -7.10 8.70 -7.47
N TYR A 4 -7.83 7.62 -7.79
CA TYR A 4 -7.73 6.35 -7.06
C TYR A 4 -6.32 5.77 -7.04
N LEU A 5 -5.56 5.91 -8.13
CA LEU A 5 -4.18 5.44 -8.19
C LEU A 5 -3.26 6.24 -7.25
N GLN A 6 -3.43 7.57 -7.20
CA GLN A 6 -2.69 8.42 -6.27
C GLN A 6 -3.08 8.13 -4.81
N ALA A 7 -4.36 7.92 -4.54
CA ALA A 7 -4.84 7.55 -3.21
C ALA A 7 -4.29 6.19 -2.74
N ALA A 8 -4.21 5.20 -3.64
CA ALA A 8 -3.67 3.89 -3.32
C ALA A 8 -2.15 3.95 -3.03
N ARG A 9 -1.39 4.79 -3.76
CA ARG A 9 0.02 5.07 -3.44
C ARG A 9 0.19 5.77 -2.10
N GLU A 10 -0.63 6.77 -1.82
CA GLU A 10 -0.59 7.48 -0.54
C GLU A 10 -0.91 6.54 0.63
N LEU A 11 -1.88 5.65 0.44
CA LEU A 11 -2.22 4.59 1.38
C LEU A 11 -1.02 3.65 1.61
N ASP A 12 -0.38 3.18 0.53
CA ASP A 12 0.80 2.33 0.58
C ASP A 12 1.93 2.95 1.41
N LEU A 13 2.23 4.23 1.15
CA LEU A 13 3.29 4.98 1.82
C LEU A 13 2.99 5.16 3.32
N ARG A 14 1.78 5.59 3.66
CA ARG A 14 1.39 5.82 5.06
C ARG A 14 1.35 4.52 5.86
N TRP A 15 0.80 3.47 5.27
CA TRP A 15 0.72 2.17 5.91
C TRP A 15 2.11 1.59 6.10
N SER A 16 2.92 1.47 5.04
CA SER A 16 4.28 0.91 5.09
C SER A 16 5.19 1.65 6.05
N PHE A 17 5.14 2.99 6.05
CA PHE A 17 5.90 3.79 7.01
C PHE A 17 5.47 3.52 8.45
N SER A 18 4.18 3.26 8.69
CA SER A 18 3.68 3.07 10.05
C SER A 18 3.94 1.67 10.59
N LEU A 19 4.07 0.66 9.70
CA LEU A 19 4.45 -0.70 10.08
C LEU A 19 5.80 -0.77 10.81
N GLN A 20 6.73 0.16 10.54
CA GLN A 20 8.03 0.19 11.21
C GLN A 20 7.95 0.46 12.73
N PHE A 21 6.81 0.97 13.21
CA PHE A 21 6.55 1.23 14.63
C PHE A 21 5.79 0.10 15.32
N LEU A 22 5.32 -0.90 14.58
CA LEU A 22 4.71 -2.09 15.14
C LEU A 22 5.80 -3.12 15.48
N PRO A 23 5.65 -3.90 16.57
CA PRO A 23 6.54 -5.00 16.84
C PRO A 23 6.46 -6.01 15.69
N PRO A 24 7.58 -6.67 15.34
CA PRO A 24 7.57 -7.68 14.29
C PRO A 24 6.66 -8.84 14.71
N THR A 25 5.85 -9.32 13.77
CA THR A 25 5.00 -10.50 14.00
C THR A 25 5.87 -11.69 14.39
N PRO A 26 5.64 -12.31 15.56
CA PRO A 26 6.47 -13.40 16.05
C PRO A 26 6.28 -14.65 15.19
N THR A 27 7.35 -15.43 15.04
CA THR A 27 7.25 -16.77 14.47
C THR A 27 6.50 -17.68 15.43
N LEU A 28 5.52 -18.42 14.93
CA LEU A 28 4.58 -19.19 15.74
C LEU A 28 5.19 -20.52 16.19
N TYR A 29 5.69 -20.61 17.42
CA TYR A 29 6.23 -21.84 18.02
C TYR A 29 5.36 -22.38 19.17
N SER A 30 4.46 -21.56 19.72
CA SER A 30 3.66 -21.83 20.92
C SER A 30 2.33 -21.09 20.92
N ASN A 31 1.35 -21.60 21.67
CA ASN A 31 0.00 -21.01 21.79
C ASN A 31 -0.03 -19.55 22.28
N SER A 32 0.93 -19.14 23.11
CA SER A 32 1.05 -17.75 23.58
C SER A 32 1.43 -16.79 22.45
N GLU A 33 2.28 -17.22 21.53
CA GLU A 33 2.71 -16.40 20.38
C GLU A 33 1.57 -16.20 19.37
N TYR A 34 0.59 -17.11 19.31
CA TYR A 34 -0.61 -16.91 18.47
C TYR A 34 -1.45 -15.72 18.92
N ALA A 35 -1.60 -15.52 20.23
CA ALA A 35 -2.39 -14.40 20.76
C ALA A 35 -1.70 -13.05 20.44
N GLU A 36 -0.38 -13.01 20.58
CA GLU A 36 0.44 -11.85 20.26
C GLU A 36 0.45 -11.56 18.76
N ALA A 37 0.75 -12.56 17.92
CA ALA A 37 0.70 -12.42 16.45
C ALA A 37 -0.67 -11.96 15.95
N ARG A 38 -1.76 -12.48 16.55
CA ARG A 38 -3.12 -12.04 16.23
C ARG A 38 -3.37 -10.58 16.63
N GLY A 39 -2.82 -10.15 17.76
CA GLY A 39 -2.88 -8.76 18.20
C GLY A 39 -2.18 -7.82 17.23
N ILE A 40 -0.99 -8.20 16.77
CA ILE A 40 -0.19 -7.45 15.79
C ILE A 40 -0.90 -7.38 14.45
N ALA A 41 -1.32 -8.52 13.89
CA ALA A 41 -2.05 -8.57 12.62
C ALA A 41 -3.33 -7.72 12.66
N ARG A 42 -4.03 -7.70 13.80
CA ARG A 42 -5.20 -6.84 13.98
C ARG A 42 -4.82 -5.35 13.97
N ALA A 43 -3.75 -4.97 14.66
CA ALA A 43 -3.25 -3.60 14.65
C ALA A 43 -2.83 -3.15 13.24
N GLU A 44 -2.19 -4.03 12.45
CA GLU A 44 -1.82 -3.75 11.06
C GLU A 44 -3.05 -3.47 10.18
N VAL A 45 -4.09 -4.31 10.29
CA VAL A 45 -5.35 -4.15 9.55
C VAL A 45 -6.12 -2.90 9.99
N ASP A 46 -6.21 -2.65 11.29
CA ASP A 46 -6.90 -1.48 11.84
C ASP A 46 -6.23 -0.18 11.36
N LEU A 47 -4.89 -0.17 11.30
CA LEU A 47 -4.11 0.95 10.80
C LEU A 47 -4.32 1.19 9.30
N PHE A 48 -4.27 0.11 8.50
CA PHE A 48 -4.58 0.17 7.07
C PHE A 48 -5.97 0.77 6.82
N MET A 49 -6.99 0.23 7.50
CA MET A 49 -8.37 0.68 7.32
C MET A 49 -8.59 2.12 7.80
N ARG A 50 -7.85 2.56 8.82
CA ARG A 50 -7.88 3.96 9.27
C ARG A 50 -7.38 4.89 8.17
N TYR A 51 -6.21 4.63 7.59
CA TYR A 51 -5.67 5.47 6.52
C TYR A 51 -6.55 5.43 5.27
N ALA A 52 -7.06 4.26 4.87
CA ALA A 52 -7.96 4.15 3.73
C ALA A 52 -9.22 5.03 3.92
N LYS A 53 -9.80 5.02 5.13
CA LYS A 53 -10.95 5.89 5.47
C LYS A 53 -10.59 7.38 5.43
N GLU A 54 -9.47 7.76 6.03
CA GLU A 54 -9.01 9.16 6.06
C GLU A 54 -8.77 9.70 4.64
N ILE A 55 -8.07 8.94 3.80
CA ILE A 55 -7.77 9.31 2.41
C ILE A 55 -9.05 9.37 1.57
N ALA A 56 -9.93 8.37 1.71
CA ALA A 56 -11.18 8.32 0.96
C ALA A 56 -12.10 9.49 1.33
N ALA A 57 -12.27 9.77 2.62
CA ALA A 57 -13.07 10.89 3.09
C ALA A 57 -12.49 12.25 2.68
N GLY A 58 -11.16 12.42 2.79
CA GLY A 58 -10.49 13.67 2.41
C GLY A 58 -10.46 13.97 0.91
N ASN A 59 -10.79 12.99 0.07
CA ASN A 59 -10.77 13.11 -1.39
C ASN A 59 -12.08 12.71 -2.08
N GLU A 60 -13.17 12.54 -1.33
CA GLU A 60 -14.49 12.17 -1.86
C GLU A 60 -14.47 10.86 -2.69
N LEU A 61 -13.64 9.89 -2.27
CA LEU A 61 -13.52 8.59 -2.93
C LEU A 61 -14.38 7.53 -2.25
N HIS A 62 -14.79 6.52 -3.02
CA HIS A 62 -15.41 5.33 -2.46
C HIS A 62 -14.37 4.43 -1.80
N LEU A 63 -14.48 4.25 -0.48
CA LEU A 63 -13.56 3.43 0.32
C LEU A 63 -13.36 2.03 -0.25
N ASN A 64 -14.45 1.32 -0.59
CA ASN A 64 -14.36 -0.05 -1.07
C ASN A 64 -13.57 -0.12 -2.39
N LEU A 65 -13.83 0.80 -3.31
CA LEU A 65 -13.11 0.84 -4.59
C LEU A 65 -11.62 1.16 -4.41
N LEU A 66 -11.27 2.02 -3.44
CA LEU A 66 -9.88 2.30 -3.08
C LEU A 66 -9.18 1.04 -2.55
N VAL A 67 -9.83 0.30 -1.66
CA VAL A 67 -9.28 -0.94 -1.09
C VAL A 67 -9.15 -2.03 -2.15
N ASP A 68 -10.17 -2.21 -2.99
CA ASP A 68 -10.15 -3.20 -4.09
C ASP A 68 -9.03 -2.90 -5.10
N LEU A 69 -8.83 -1.62 -5.44
CA LEU A 69 -7.75 -1.21 -6.33
C LEU A 69 -6.38 -1.43 -5.70
N TYR A 70 -6.23 -1.15 -4.41
CA TYR A 70 -4.99 -1.43 -3.68
C TYR A 70 -4.66 -2.93 -3.67
N ASP A 71 -5.64 -3.79 -3.38
CA ASP A 71 -5.47 -5.24 -3.42
C ASP A 71 -5.06 -5.73 -4.82
N LEU A 72 -5.71 -5.22 -5.87
CA LEU A 72 -5.36 -5.52 -7.26
C LEU A 72 -3.90 -5.15 -7.56
N THR A 73 -3.41 -4.01 -7.08
CA THR A 73 -2.01 -3.61 -7.31
C THR A 73 -1.00 -4.50 -6.60
N LEU A 74 -1.33 -4.99 -5.39
CA LEU A 74 -0.51 -5.95 -4.66
C LEU A 74 -0.44 -7.31 -5.37
N VAL A 75 -1.60 -7.86 -5.76
CA VAL A 75 -1.70 -9.18 -6.40
C VAL A 75 -0.97 -9.22 -7.74
N HIS A 76 -1.11 -8.16 -8.54
CA HIS A 76 -0.55 -8.13 -9.89
C HIS A 76 0.87 -7.57 -9.96
N GLY A 77 1.49 -7.19 -8.83
CA GLY A 77 2.80 -6.56 -8.81
C GLY A 77 2.87 -5.32 -9.71
N LEU A 78 1.72 -4.64 -9.88
CA LEU A 78 1.63 -3.46 -10.73
C LEU A 78 2.45 -2.38 -10.06
N SER A 79 3.66 -2.20 -10.56
CA SER A 79 4.52 -1.10 -10.15
C SER A 79 3.71 0.19 -10.25
N TRP A 80 3.77 0.99 -9.19
CA TRP A 80 3.27 2.36 -9.14
C TRP A 80 4.00 3.28 -10.14
N ASN A 81 4.52 2.78 -11.27
CA ASN A 81 5.12 3.56 -12.34
C ASN A 81 4.02 4.00 -13.30
N ASP A 82 3.57 5.22 -13.08
CA ASP A 82 2.99 6.08 -14.09
C ASP A 82 4.00 6.18 -15.24
N GLY A 83 3.55 6.01 -16.47
CA GLY A 83 4.37 5.97 -17.68
C GLY A 83 5.13 7.28 -17.99
N SER A 84 6.08 7.65 -17.14
CA SER A 84 7.09 8.67 -17.35
C SER A 84 8.47 8.03 -17.50
N GLY A 85 8.56 7.05 -18.41
CA GLY A 85 9.81 6.70 -19.08
C GLY A 85 10.06 7.70 -20.22
N HIS A 86 10.51 8.89 -19.86
CA HIS A 86 10.93 9.92 -20.82
C HIS A 86 12.14 9.39 -21.62
N ALA A 87 11.97 9.30 -22.95
CA ALA A 87 12.99 9.38 -23.99
C ALA A 87 14.36 8.71 -23.74
N ALA A 88 14.47 7.41 -24.00
CA ALA A 88 15.76 6.79 -24.29
C ALA A 88 16.12 6.97 -25.78
N SER A 89 16.68 8.13 -26.10
CA SER A 89 17.83 8.28 -27.01
C SER A 89 17.69 7.74 -28.44
N ASP A 90 17.04 8.50 -29.33
CA ASP A 90 17.42 8.54 -30.75
C ASP A 90 18.84 9.12 -30.86
N ARG A 91 19.85 8.25 -31.01
CA ARG A 91 21.17 8.66 -31.51
C ARG A 91 21.30 8.19 -32.96
N PRO A 92 21.67 9.08 -33.90
CA PRO A 92 22.00 8.65 -35.24
C PRO A 92 23.32 7.86 -35.19
N ARG A 93 23.30 6.62 -35.68
CA ARG A 93 24.52 5.85 -35.97
C ARG A 93 25.14 6.48 -37.23
N ALA A 94 26.15 7.31 -37.04
CA ALA A 94 27.14 7.58 -38.07
C ALA A 94 28.16 6.43 -38.05
N GLY A 95 28.35 5.80 -39.21
CA GLY A 95 29.26 4.68 -39.44
C GLY A 95 29.02 4.10 -40.82
#